data_AF-A0A8S2EFT6-F1
#
_entry.id   AF-A0A8S2EFT6-F1
#
_cell.length_a   1.000
_cell.length_b   1.000
_cell.length_c   1.000
_cell.angle_alpha   90.00
_cell.angle_beta   90.00
_cell.angle_gamma   90.00
#
_symmetry.space_group_name_H-M   'P 1'
#
loop_
_entity.id
_entity.type
_entity.pdbx_description
1 polymer ?
#
loop_
_entity_poly.entity_id
_entity_poly.type
_entity_poly.pdbx_seq_one_letter_code
_entity_poly.pdbx_strand_id
1 'polypeptide(L)'
;MQDIATGDSVFDKASIVKGNNEAYIRELLADPTVRSMIQSQPRMSLDVKDSEGCFGLKFPKNVHVLHFEVFGVIKDQERFKALFNLFATVLERLVELDLASKEDPMFTF
;
A
#
# COMPACT_ATOMS: atom_id res chain seq x y z
N MET A 1 9.40 10.73 -8.05
CA MET A 1 7.95 10.47 -7.99
C MET A 1 7.21 11.78 -8.25
N GLN A 2 6.06 11.72 -8.92
CA GLN A 2 5.20 12.87 -9.26
C GLN A 2 3.86 12.76 -8.54
N ASP A 3 3.18 13.89 -8.33
CA ASP A 3 1.81 13.92 -7.81
C ASP A 3 0.83 13.37 -8.86
N ILE A 4 -0.10 12.52 -8.43
CA ILE A 4 -1.05 11.84 -9.31
C ILE A 4 -2.47 12.11 -8.81
N ALA A 5 -3.31 12.67 -9.69
CA ALA A 5 -4.75 12.71 -9.48
C ALA A 5 -5.36 11.34 -9.85
N THR A 6 -6.09 10.75 -8.91
CA THR A 6 -6.74 9.44 -9.09
C THR A 6 -7.99 9.52 -9.97
N GLY A 7 -8.58 10.71 -10.09
CA GLY A 7 -9.84 10.93 -10.80
C GLY A 7 -11.06 10.89 -9.87
N ASP A 8 -10.88 10.51 -8.60
CA ASP A 8 -11.89 10.63 -7.56
C ASP A 8 -11.64 11.91 -6.75
N SER A 9 -12.45 12.94 -7.00
CA SER A 9 -12.25 14.26 -6.39
C SER A 9 -12.37 14.29 -4.86
N VAL A 10 -13.07 13.31 -4.26
CA VAL A 10 -13.19 13.21 -2.80
C VAL A 10 -11.91 12.61 -2.24
N PHE A 11 -11.40 11.56 -2.87
CA PHE A 11 -10.14 10.93 -2.51
C PHE A 11 -8.93 11.87 -2.71
N ASP A 12 -8.86 12.55 -3.85
CA ASP A 12 -7.75 13.46 -4.20
C ASP A 12 -7.65 14.68 -3.27
N LYS A 13 -8.75 15.06 -2.60
CA LYS A 13 -8.76 16.11 -1.57
C LYS A 13 -8.34 15.60 -0.19
N ALA A 14 -8.61 14.33 0.09
CA ALA A 14 -8.33 13.70 1.39
C ALA A 14 -6.90 13.14 1.48
N SER A 15 -6.30 12.80 0.34
CA SER A 15 -5.05 12.04 0.26
C SER A 15 -4.09 12.66 -0.75
N ILE A 16 -2.79 12.57 -0.47
CA ILE A 16 -1.74 12.91 -1.43
C ILE A 16 -1.21 11.61 -2.02
N VAL A 17 -1.34 11.43 -3.33
CA VAL A 17 -0.84 10.25 -4.03
C VAL A 17 0.37 10.63 -4.87
N LYS A 18 1.47 9.90 -4.68
CA LYS A 18 2.72 10.08 -5.42
C LYS A 18 3.19 8.75 -5.99
N GLY A 19 3.80 8.79 -7.17
CA GLY A 19 4.43 7.60 -7.72
C GLY A 19 5.22 7.80 -9.00
N ASN A 20 5.62 6.70 -9.61
CA ASN A 20 6.46 6.64 -10.82
C ASN A 20 5.67 6.18 -12.06
N ASN A 21 4.52 5.52 -11.88
CA ASN A 21 3.65 5.10 -12.97
C ASN A 21 2.19 5.49 -12.67
N GLU A 22 1.75 6.56 -13.33
CA GLU A 22 0.41 7.13 -13.14
C GLU A 22 -0.72 6.20 -13.58
N ALA A 23 -0.54 5.44 -14.66
CA ALA A 23 -1.58 4.55 -15.17
C ALA A 23 -1.90 3.44 -14.17
N TYR A 24 -0.87 2.75 -13.66
CA TYR A 24 -1.05 1.68 -12.68
C TYR A 24 -1.61 2.18 -11.35
N ILE A 25 -1.14 3.34 -10.88
CA ILE A 25 -1.65 3.92 -9.63
C ILE A 25 -3.12 4.30 -9.77
N ARG A 26 -3.52 4.87 -10.92
CA ARG A 26 -4.93 5.12 -11.20
C ARG A 26 -5.74 3.84 -11.24
N GLU A 27 -5.22 2.77 -11.82
CA GLU A 27 -5.94 1.50 -11.94
C GLU A 27 -6.07 0.75 -10.61
N LEU A 28 -5.04 0.79 -9.77
CA LEU A 28 -5.06 0.30 -8.39
C LEU A 28 -6.10 1.08 -7.58
N LEU A 29 -6.06 2.40 -7.67
CA LEU A 29 -6.96 3.28 -6.93
C LEU A 29 -8.30 3.47 -7.64
N ALA A 30 -8.55 2.86 -8.79
CA ALA A 30 -9.87 2.85 -9.43
C ALA A 30 -10.86 1.98 -8.63
N ASP A 31 -10.35 0.99 -7.90
CA ASP A 31 -11.14 0.15 -7.01
C ASP A 31 -11.67 0.97 -5.82
N PRO A 32 -13.00 1.18 -5.72
CA PRO A 32 -13.60 1.93 -4.62
C PRO A 32 -13.41 1.25 -3.26
N THR A 33 -13.22 -0.08 -3.24
CA THR A 33 -12.95 -0.85 -2.02
C THR A 33 -11.60 -0.44 -1.44
N VAL A 34 -10.56 -0.41 -2.28
CA VAL A 34 -9.21 0.01 -1.88
C VAL A 34 -9.25 1.46 -1.39
N ARG A 35 -9.90 2.37 -2.13
CA ARG A 35 -10.02 3.78 -1.71
C ARG A 35 -10.72 3.92 -0.36
N SER A 36 -11.84 3.23 -0.16
CA SER A 36 -12.59 3.26 1.10
C SER A 36 -11.79 2.72 2.28
N MET A 37 -11.08 1.60 2.09
CA MET A 37 -10.20 1.03 3.12
C MET A 37 -9.06 1.98 3.49
N ILE A 38 -8.42 2.63 2.50
CA ILE A 38 -7.39 3.65 2.74
C ILE A 38 -7.97 4.82 3.55
N GLN A 39 -9.11 5.37 3.13
CA GLN A 39 -9.75 6.50 3.81
C GLN A 39 -10.23 6.18 5.23
N SER A 40 -10.50 4.91 5.53
CA SER A 40 -10.87 4.46 6.88
C SER A 40 -9.71 4.52 7.88
N GLN A 41 -8.46 4.59 7.40
CA GLN A 41 -7.28 4.62 8.25
C GLN A 41 -6.87 6.07 8.58
N PRO A 42 -6.90 6.48 9.86
CA PRO A 42 -6.58 7.86 10.21
C PRO A 42 -5.07 8.12 10.14
N ARG A 43 -4.69 9.22 9.47
CA ARG A 43 -3.34 9.82 9.45
C ARG A 43 -2.23 8.80 9.23
N MET A 44 -2.29 8.13 8.09
CA MET A 44 -1.34 7.10 7.71
C MET A 44 -0.60 7.43 6.42
N SER A 45 0.51 6.74 6.19
CA SER A 45 1.17 6.60 4.91
C SER A 45 1.22 5.12 4.52
N LEU A 46 1.00 4.85 3.24
CA LEU A 46 1.15 3.55 2.63
C LEU A 46 2.05 3.73 1.39
N ASP A 47 3.16 3.02 1.34
CA ASP A 47 4.19 3.21 0.32
C ASP A 47 4.88 1.89 -0.03
N VAL A 48 5.48 1.83 -1.22
CA VAL A 48 6.31 0.69 -1.65
C VAL A 48 7.77 1.08 -1.50
N LYS A 49 8.50 0.36 -0.64
CA LYS A 49 9.93 0.57 -0.40
C LYS A 49 10.77 -0.48 -1.10
N ASP A 50 11.96 -0.07 -1.51
CA ASP A 50 12.98 -0.99 -2.00
C ASP A 50 13.54 -1.86 -0.87
N SER A 51 14.21 -2.96 -1.25
CA SER A 51 14.74 -4.02 -0.38
C SER A 51 15.68 -3.60 0.76
N GLU A 52 15.95 -2.31 0.94
CA GLU A 52 16.66 -1.77 2.10
C GLU A 52 15.75 -1.90 3.33
N GLY A 53 15.99 -2.96 4.11
CA GLY A 53 15.13 -3.46 5.16
C GLY A 53 14.47 -2.42 6.06
N CYS A 54 13.17 -2.59 6.30
CA CYS A 54 12.42 -1.81 7.29
C CYS A 54 12.79 -2.16 8.75
N PHE A 55 13.63 -3.16 9.00
CA PHE A 55 14.00 -3.63 10.35
C PHE A 55 15.43 -4.21 10.43
N GLY A 56 16.36 -3.73 9.61
CA GLY A 56 17.75 -4.25 9.58
C GLY A 56 17.92 -5.62 8.90
N LEU A 57 16.84 -6.24 8.42
CA LEU A 57 16.86 -7.44 7.59
C LEU A 57 17.14 -7.08 6.13
N LYS A 58 18.07 -7.77 5.48
CA LYS A 58 18.26 -7.64 4.03
C LYS A 58 17.20 -8.49 3.33
N PHE A 59 16.25 -7.83 2.65
CA PHE A 59 15.32 -8.55 1.80
C PHE A 59 16.05 -9.09 0.56
N PRO A 60 15.55 -10.18 -0.05
CA PRO A 60 16.10 -10.66 -1.30
C PRO A 60 16.11 -9.56 -2.36
N LYS A 61 17.11 -9.60 -3.24
CA LYS A 61 17.18 -8.65 -4.36
C LYS A 61 15.90 -8.79 -5.19
N ASN A 62 15.33 -7.65 -5.59
CA ASN A 62 14.08 -7.53 -6.35
C ASN A 62 12.79 -7.82 -5.57
N VAL A 63 12.84 -7.90 -4.24
CA VAL A 63 11.64 -7.90 -3.40
C VAL A 63 11.39 -6.49 -2.88
N HIS A 64 10.23 -5.94 -3.23
CA HIS A 64 9.75 -4.68 -2.68
C HIS A 64 8.84 -4.93 -1.48
N VAL A 65 8.76 -3.96 -0.57
CA VAL A 65 7.97 -4.04 0.65
C VAL A 65 6.80 -3.06 0.57
N LEU A 66 5.58 -3.58 0.74
CA LEU A 66 4.43 -2.73 1.04
C LEU A 66 4.54 -2.30 2.52
N HIS A 67 4.73 -1.00 2.74
CA HIS A 67 5.04 -0.41 4.02
C HIS A 67 3.88 0.48 4.47
N PHE A 68 3.47 0.33 5.73
CA PHE A 68 2.46 1.17 6.37
C PHE A 68 3.07 1.85 7.59
N GLU A 69 2.84 3.15 7.71
CA GLU A 69 3.26 3.96 8.85
C GLU A 69 2.13 4.87 9.32
N VAL A 70 2.07 5.08 10.63
CA VAL A 70 1.06 5.89 11.30
C VAL A 70 1.70 6.63 12.45
N PHE A 71 1.19 7.82 12.75
CA PHE A 71 1.60 8.53 13.96
C PHE A 71 1.05 7.84 15.22
N GLY A 72 1.94 7.51 16.16
CA GLY A 72 1.59 6.96 17.47
C GLY A 72 1.45 5.44 17.50
N VAL A 73 0.56 4.93 18.36
CA VAL A 73 0.38 3.49 18.59
C VAL A 73 -1.06 3.09 18.30
N ILE A 74 -1.25 2.04 17.52
CA ILE A 74 -2.56 1.40 17.33
C ILE A 74 -2.79 0.45 18.51
N LYS A 75 -3.90 0.65 19.25
CA LYS A 75 -4.32 -0.24 20.36
C LYS A 75 -5.66 -0.93 20.10
N ASP A 76 -6.33 -0.54 19.01
CA ASP A 76 -7.64 -1.04 18.64
C ASP A 76 -7.49 -2.32 17.80
N GLN A 77 -8.04 -3.43 18.30
CA GLN A 77 -7.97 -4.72 17.63
C GLN A 77 -8.75 -4.77 16.31
N GLU A 78 -9.91 -4.12 16.23
CA GLU A 78 -10.69 -4.06 15.00
C GLU A 78 -9.95 -3.24 13.94
N ARG A 79 -9.26 -2.18 14.37
CA ARG A 79 -8.38 -1.43 13.47
C ARG A 79 -7.23 -2.27 12.93
N PHE A 80 -6.63 -3.15 13.73
CA PHE A 80 -5.61 -4.08 13.25
C PHE A 80 -6.15 -5.07 12.22
N LYS A 81 -7.35 -5.62 12.43
CA LYS A 81 -8.01 -6.48 11.43
C LYS A 81 -8.29 -5.72 10.13
N ALA A 82 -8.78 -4.49 10.24
CA ALA A 82 -9.01 -3.63 9.08
C ALA A 82 -7.72 -3.33 8.32
N LEU A 83 -6.61 -3.12 9.04
CA LEU A 83 -5.30 -2.93 8.42
C LEU A 83 -4.83 -4.19 7.70
N PHE A 84 -4.96 -5.37 8.32
CA PHE A 84 -4.63 -6.64 7.67
C PHE A 84 -5.43 -6.84 6.37
N ASN A 85 -6.73 -6.55 6.40
CA ASN A 85 -7.59 -6.62 5.22
C ASN A 85 -7.15 -5.63 4.14
N LEU A 86 -6.79 -4.39 4.51
CA LEU A 86 -6.25 -3.41 3.56
C LEU A 86 -4.99 -3.95 2.87
N PHE A 87 -4.05 -4.52 3.62
CA PHE A 87 -2.85 -5.14 3.05
C PHE A 87 -3.18 -6.28 2.09
N ALA A 88 -4.04 -7.21 2.50
CA ALA A 88 -4.44 -8.34 1.67
C ALA A 88 -5.09 -7.86 0.36
N THR A 89 -6.07 -6.95 0.44
CA THR A 89 -6.77 -6.43 -0.73
C THR A 89 -5.83 -5.65 -1.66
N VAL A 90 -4.91 -4.84 -1.13
CA VAL A 90 -3.93 -4.13 -1.97
C VAL A 90 -2.99 -5.11 -2.67
N LEU A 91 -2.48 -6.13 -1.96
CA LEU A 91 -1.61 -7.15 -2.55
C LEU A 91 -2.33 -7.97 -3.62
N GLU A 92 -3.56 -8.41 -3.34
CA GLU A 92 -4.41 -9.10 -4.32
C GLU A 92 -4.62 -8.24 -5.57
N ARG A 93 -4.93 -6.95 -5.39
CA ARG A 93 -5.13 -6.03 -6.51
C ARG A 93 -3.85 -5.80 -7.31
N LEU A 94 -2.69 -5.71 -6.66
CA LEU A 94 -1.40 -5.62 -7.36
C LEU A 94 -1.12 -6.87 -8.20
N VAL A 95 -1.48 -8.05 -7.70
CA VAL A 95 -1.34 -9.31 -8.43
C VAL A 95 -2.30 -9.36 -9.63
N GLU A 96 -3.55 -8.93 -9.47
CA GLU A 96 -4.51 -8.85 -10.57
C GLU A 96 -4.06 -7.92 -11.71
N LEU A 97 -3.30 -6.88 -11.37
CA LEU A 97 -2.72 -5.93 -12.31
C LEU A 97 -1.37 -6.37 -12.89
N ASP A 98 -0.92 -7.60 -12.57
CA ASP A 98 0.39 -8.13 -12.99
C ASP A 98 1.58 -7.30 -12.48
N LEU A 99 1.41 -6.62 -11.34
CA LEU A 99 2.42 -5.78 -10.69
C LEU A 99 3.12 -6.48 -9.52
N ALA A 100 2.57 -7.60 -9.06
CA ALA A 100 3.12 -8.40 -7.98
C ALA A 100 3.00 -9.90 -8.28
N SER A 101 3.94 -10.68 -7.77
CA SER A 101 3.90 -12.15 -7.86
C SER A 101 3.14 -12.75 -6.68
N LYS A 102 2.49 -13.90 -6.91
CA LYS A 102 1.92 -14.75 -5.84
C LYS A 102 2.94 -15.66 -5.17
N GLU A 103 4.16 -15.70 -5.70
CA GLU A 103 5.22 -16.56 -5.19
C GLU A 103 5.68 -16.10 -3.81
N ASP A 104 6.08 -17.07 -2.97
CA ASP A 104 6.71 -16.77 -1.69
C ASP A 104 8.00 -15.96 -1.95
N PRO A 105 8.15 -14.76 -1.39
CA PRO A 105 9.38 -13.97 -1.52
C PRO A 105 10.58 -14.59 -0.79
N MET A 106 10.43 -15.75 -0.14
CA MET A 106 11.49 -16.55 0.49
C MET A 106 12.27 -15.76 1.55
N PHE A 107 11.55 -15.14 2.48
CA PHE A 107 12.17 -14.40 3.58
C PHE A 107 13.06 -15.30 4.44
N THR A 108 14.27 -14.84 4.76
CA THR A 108 15.15 -15.46 5.77
C THR A 108 15.20 -14.54 6.98
N PHE A 109 14.80 -15.07 8.15
CA PHE A 109 14.80 -14.37 9.44
C PHE A 109 16.05 -14.67 10.24
#